data_AF-A0A3M1H6Q6-F1
#
_entry.id   AF-A0A3M1H6Q6-F1
#
_cell.length_a   1.000
_cell.length_b   1.000
_cell.length_c   1.000
_cell.angle_alpha   90.00
_cell.angle_beta   90.00
_cell.angle_gamma   90.00
#
_symmetry.space_group_name_H-M   'P 1'
#
loop_
_entity.id
_entity.type
_entity.pdbx_description
1 polymer ?
#
loop_
_entity_poly.entity_id
_entity_poly.type
_entity_poly.pdbx_seq_one_letter_code
_entity_poly.pdbx_strand_id
1 'polypeptide(L)'
;MPARSRKIYVLSRNAGQNGLAFACPSWWNLEQLYKHHADRKIIFPEIGDVLFVGWTDILGFDLHSGRKVWRLPEQDPLPEHIVPVRQTLLERVQEVEWFIISRKQVWLIPGREQAGCAVFQNPFWWGYILDDEAFNTWYRAFWRQHWTERFFEEKGNLTWLDYAGLFTGPEILLLNEQAQRAYREWKQRCRGKLSRYHQTEMNRLSRALQNAAWVVIYDYEWESGLS
;
A
#
# COMPACT_ATOMS: atom_id res chain seq x y z
N MET A 1 -12.63 -7.27 -20.45
CA MET A 1 -11.91 -7.07 -19.18
C MET A 1 -12.72 -6.07 -18.37
N PRO A 2 -13.05 -6.36 -17.10
CA PRO A 2 -13.76 -5.40 -16.24
C PRO A 2 -12.98 -4.09 -16.15
N ALA A 3 -13.69 -2.98 -15.98
CA ALA A 3 -13.06 -1.68 -15.80
C ALA A 3 -12.30 -1.69 -14.47
N ARG A 4 -10.96 -1.65 -14.52
CA ARG A 4 -10.13 -1.61 -13.31
C ARG A 4 -9.80 -0.18 -12.93
N SER A 5 -9.72 0.08 -11.64
CA SER A 5 -9.18 1.30 -11.08
C SER A 5 -7.96 1.02 -10.23
N ARG A 6 -7.09 2.03 -10.14
CA ARG A 6 -5.87 2.01 -9.36
C ARG A 6 -5.91 3.11 -8.33
N LYS A 7 -5.73 2.74 -7.07
CA LYS A 7 -5.47 3.67 -5.98
C LYS A 7 -4.04 3.47 -5.47
N ILE A 8 -3.37 4.57 -5.16
CA ILE A 8 -1.98 4.58 -4.69
C ILE A 8 -1.95 5.26 -3.34
N TYR A 9 -1.48 4.55 -2.33
CA TYR A 9 -1.25 5.07 -1.00
C TYR A 9 0.24 5.31 -0.84
N VAL A 10 0.61 6.55 -0.54
CA VAL A 10 2.01 6.95 -0.35
C VAL A 10 2.21 7.28 1.11
N LEU A 11 2.77 6.33 1.86
CA LEU A 11 3.07 6.49 3.26
C LEU A 11 4.42 7.20 3.43
N SER A 12 4.43 8.32 4.16
CA SER A 12 5.62 9.15 4.31
C SER A 12 6.64 8.56 5.30
N ARG A 13 7.90 8.99 5.18
CA ARG A 13 8.97 8.66 6.14
C ARG A 13 8.69 9.15 7.56
N ASN A 14 7.89 10.21 7.72
CA ASN A 14 7.45 10.71 9.02
C ASN A 14 6.12 10.10 9.50
N ALA A 15 5.69 8.95 8.94
CA ALA A 15 4.49 8.23 9.37
C ALA A 15 4.39 8.06 10.89
N GLY A 16 5.49 7.79 11.58
CA GLY A 16 5.52 7.66 13.05
C GLY A 16 5.03 8.91 13.79
N GLN A 17 5.41 10.11 13.33
CA GLN A 17 4.97 11.39 13.92
C GLN A 17 3.47 11.65 13.72
N ASN A 18 2.89 11.04 12.67
CA ASN A 18 1.48 11.20 12.32
C ASN A 18 0.61 10.06 12.84
N GLY A 19 1.13 9.20 13.72
CA GLY A 19 0.35 8.08 14.22
C GLY A 19 0.15 6.96 13.20
N LEU A 20 1.00 6.84 12.18
CA LEU A 20 0.92 5.76 11.17
C LEU A 20 2.07 4.76 11.22
N ALA A 21 2.93 4.86 12.24
CA ALA A 21 3.88 3.80 12.56
C ALA A 21 4.08 3.68 14.06
N PHE A 22 4.45 2.50 14.53
CA PHE A 22 4.82 2.23 15.91
C PHE A 22 5.82 1.07 15.99
N ALA A 23 6.57 0.99 17.09
CA ALA A 23 7.50 -0.11 17.33
C ALA A 23 6.73 -1.44 17.38
N CYS A 24 7.32 -2.51 16.87
CA CYS A 24 6.65 -3.81 16.89
C CYS A 24 6.34 -4.22 18.34
N PRO A 25 5.07 -4.53 18.69
CA PRO A 25 4.72 -4.91 20.05
C PRO A 25 5.43 -6.19 20.49
N SER A 26 6.01 -6.19 21.69
CA SER A 26 6.75 -7.34 22.22
C SER A 26 5.86 -8.55 22.53
N TRP A 27 4.56 -8.33 22.72
CA TRP A 27 3.58 -9.38 22.98
C TRP A 27 3.05 -10.06 21.71
N TRP A 28 3.42 -9.58 20.51
CA TRP A 28 3.09 -10.25 19.26
C TRP A 28 4.03 -11.44 19.05
N ASN A 29 3.47 -12.63 18.81
CA ASN A 29 4.26 -13.77 18.37
C ASN A 29 4.55 -13.66 16.86
N LEU A 30 5.60 -12.89 16.54
CA LEU A 30 5.98 -12.62 15.14
C LEU A 30 6.33 -13.89 14.37
N GLU A 31 7.01 -14.87 14.97
CA GLU A 31 7.37 -16.10 14.26
C GLU A 31 6.13 -16.85 13.81
N GLN A 32 5.11 -16.94 14.67
CA GLN A 32 3.83 -17.55 14.30
C GLN A 32 3.07 -16.72 13.27
N LEU A 33 3.12 -15.39 13.35
CA LEU A 33 2.49 -14.50 12.38
C LEU A 33 3.12 -14.66 10.98
N TYR A 34 4.45 -14.64 10.89
CA TYR A 34 5.19 -14.87 9.64
C TYR A 34 4.96 -16.27 9.08
N LYS A 35 4.81 -17.28 9.95
CA LYS A 35 4.46 -18.63 9.52
C LYS A 35 3.03 -18.70 8.96
N HIS A 36 2.07 -18.03 9.59
CA HIS A 36 0.66 -18.07 9.18
C HIS A 36 0.42 -17.31 7.86
N HIS A 37 1.12 -16.19 7.67
CA HIS A 37 1.02 -15.34 6.48
C HIS A 37 2.27 -15.41 5.60
N ALA A 38 2.85 -16.60 5.46
CA ALA A 38 4.06 -16.80 4.66
C ALA A 38 3.84 -16.42 3.17
N ASP A 39 2.62 -16.55 2.68
CA ASP A 39 2.17 -16.15 1.34
C ASP A 39 2.15 -14.62 1.14
N ARG A 40 2.22 -13.85 2.23
CA ARG A 40 2.21 -12.36 2.24
C ARG A 40 3.58 -11.75 2.55
N LYS A 41 4.61 -12.60 2.63
CA LYS A 41 5.98 -12.18 2.93
C LYS A 41 6.64 -11.58 1.70
N ILE A 42 7.23 -10.41 1.86
CA ILE A 42 8.04 -9.74 0.85
C ILE A 42 9.46 -9.55 1.38
N ILE A 43 10.45 -9.83 0.53
CA ILE A 43 11.87 -9.61 0.85
C ILE A 43 12.36 -8.37 0.09
N PHE A 44 12.83 -7.37 0.85
CA PHE A 44 13.49 -6.18 0.32
C PHE A 44 14.99 -6.29 0.63
N PRO A 45 15.91 -6.26 -0.37
CA PRO A 45 17.33 -6.49 -0.14
C PRO A 45 17.97 -5.58 0.93
N GLU A 46 17.55 -4.31 1.00
CA GLU A 46 18.13 -3.32 1.92
C GLU A 46 17.39 -3.20 3.26
N ILE A 47 16.14 -3.68 3.34
CA ILE A 47 15.26 -3.50 4.51
C ILE A 47 15.12 -4.81 5.30
N GLY A 48 15.19 -5.95 4.61
CA GLY A 48 14.90 -7.27 5.14
C GLY A 48 13.49 -7.74 4.80
N ASP A 49 12.95 -8.64 5.61
CA ASP A 49 11.64 -9.21 5.40
C ASP A 49 10.50 -8.43 6.06
N VAL A 50 9.43 -8.22 5.29
CA VAL A 50 8.20 -7.61 5.77
C VAL A 50 7.01 -8.49 5.42
N LEU A 51 5.98 -8.46 6.27
CA LEU A 51 4.66 -8.96 5.93
C LEU A 51 3.80 -7.79 5.46
N PHE A 52 3.09 -7.97 4.36
CA PHE A 52 2.08 -7.03 3.89
C PHE A 52 0.71 -7.70 3.89
N VAL A 53 -0.13 -7.31 4.84
CA VAL A 53 -1.37 -8.02 5.15
C VAL A 53 -2.55 -7.06 5.26
N GLY A 54 -3.75 -7.55 4.97
CA GLY A 54 -4.98 -6.80 5.15
C GLY A 54 -5.36 -6.70 6.61
N TRP A 55 -6.27 -5.80 6.96
CA TRP A 55 -6.69 -5.61 8.34
C TRP A 55 -7.36 -6.86 8.93
N THR A 56 -8.04 -7.65 8.11
CA THR A 56 -8.72 -8.90 8.52
C THR A 56 -7.76 -10.02 8.92
N ASP A 57 -6.48 -9.92 8.50
CA ASP A 57 -5.43 -10.86 8.90
C ASP A 57 -4.96 -10.59 10.34
N ILE A 58 -5.08 -9.34 10.80
CA ILE A 58 -4.57 -8.88 12.10
C ILE A 58 -5.71 -8.70 13.12
N LEU A 59 -6.87 -8.28 12.64
CA LEU A 59 -8.04 -7.97 13.43
C LEU A 59 -9.20 -8.90 13.05
N GLY A 60 -9.98 -9.29 14.05
CA GLY A 60 -11.28 -9.92 13.90
C GLY A 60 -12.39 -8.91 14.17
N PHE A 61 -13.63 -9.30 13.90
CA PHE A 61 -14.80 -8.55 14.30
C PHE A 61 -15.53 -9.33 15.39
N ASP A 62 -15.67 -8.74 16.58
CA ASP A 62 -16.48 -9.31 17.64
C ASP A 62 -17.95 -8.95 17.41
N LEU A 63 -18.77 -9.97 17.12
CA LEU A 63 -20.19 -9.80 16.86
C LEU A 63 -20.97 -9.31 18.08
N HIS A 64 -20.50 -9.59 19.30
CA HIS A 64 -21.20 -9.18 20.51
C HIS A 64 -21.02 -7.68 20.79
N SER A 65 -19.78 -7.19 20.74
CA SER A 65 -19.49 -5.77 20.95
C SER A 65 -19.65 -4.90 19.69
N GLY A 66 -19.70 -5.51 18.50
CA GLY A 66 -19.72 -4.80 17.22
C GLY A 66 -18.42 -4.06 16.92
N ARG A 67 -17.29 -4.47 17.52
CA ARG A 67 -16.00 -3.80 17.42
C ARG A 67 -14.92 -4.72 16.83
N LYS A 68 -13.92 -4.13 16.17
CA LYS A 68 -12.73 -4.89 15.79
C LYS A 68 -11.91 -5.24 17.03
N VAL A 69 -11.42 -6.46 17.08
CA VAL A 69 -10.58 -7.01 18.16
C VAL A 69 -9.31 -7.60 17.57
N TRP A 70 -8.23 -7.70 18.34
CA TRP A 70 -7.01 -8.37 17.89
C TRP A 70 -7.29 -9.87 17.63
N ARG A 71 -6.82 -10.39 16.48
CA ARG A 71 -6.92 -11.81 16.10
C ARG A 71 -5.55 -12.45 15.84
N LEU A 72 -4.48 -11.72 16.08
CA LEU A 72 -3.12 -12.21 15.89
C LEU A 72 -2.68 -13.17 17.02
N PRO A 73 -1.69 -14.04 16.77
CA PRO A 73 -1.12 -14.89 17.81
C PRO A 73 -0.36 -14.05 18.84
N GLU A 74 -0.75 -14.13 20.11
CA GLU A 74 -0.18 -13.36 21.22
C GLU A 74 0.54 -14.28 22.22
N GLN A 75 1.44 -13.70 23.01
CA GLN A 75 1.98 -14.38 24.19
C GLN A 75 0.87 -14.57 25.24
N ASP A 76 0.85 -15.75 25.88
CA ASP A 76 -0.11 -16.10 26.92
C ASP A 76 0.64 -16.62 28.16
N PRO A 77 0.47 -16.01 29.36
CA PRO A 77 -0.37 -14.85 29.67
C PRO A 77 0.27 -13.49 29.29
N LEU A 78 -0.59 -12.54 28.89
CA LEU A 78 -0.22 -11.14 28.69
C LEU A 78 0.06 -10.44 30.04
N PRO A 79 1.20 -9.74 30.20
CA PRO A 79 1.45 -8.97 31.42
C PRO A 79 0.40 -7.87 31.62
N GLU A 80 -0.03 -7.64 32.87
CA GLU A 80 -1.11 -6.67 33.19
C GLU A 80 -0.84 -5.26 32.66
N HIS A 81 0.41 -4.80 32.72
CA HIS A 81 0.81 -3.48 32.23
C HIS A 81 0.70 -3.31 30.71
N ILE A 82 0.58 -4.41 29.94
CA ILE A 82 0.41 -4.40 28.49
C ILE A 82 -1.05 -4.20 28.09
N VAL A 83 -2.01 -4.61 28.94
CA VAL A 83 -3.45 -4.57 28.61
C VAL A 83 -3.92 -3.16 28.21
N PRO A 84 -3.58 -2.07 28.94
CA PRO A 84 -3.97 -0.72 28.53
C PRO A 84 -3.31 -0.29 27.21
N VAL A 85 -2.04 -0.65 26.99
CA VAL A 85 -1.31 -0.31 25.76
C VAL A 85 -1.93 -1.00 24.55
N ARG A 86 -2.29 -2.27 24.70
CA ARG A 86 -2.96 -3.09 23.68
C ARG A 86 -4.32 -2.51 23.29
N GLN A 87 -5.08 -1.99 24.24
CA GLN A 87 -6.37 -1.36 23.99
C GLN A 87 -6.23 -0.03 23.25
N THR A 88 -5.32 0.84 23.68
CA THR A 88 -5.04 2.12 22.98
C THR A 88 -4.56 1.88 21.54
N LEU A 89 -3.73 0.86 21.31
CA LEU A 89 -3.32 0.49 19.96
C LEU A 89 -4.48 -0.05 19.13
N LEU A 90 -5.40 -0.83 19.71
CA LEU A 90 -6.57 -1.35 19.01
C LEU A 90 -7.47 -0.23 18.47
N GLU A 91 -7.65 0.83 19.24
CA GLU A 91 -8.44 2.00 18.84
C GLU A 91 -7.81 2.73 17.66
N ARG A 92 -6.47 2.82 17.64
CA ARG A 92 -5.71 3.49 16.57
C ARG A 92 -5.75 2.73 15.24
N VAL A 93 -5.93 1.41 15.26
CA VAL A 93 -5.88 0.58 14.05
C VAL A 93 -7.26 0.30 13.44
N GLN A 94 -8.34 0.89 13.96
CA GLN A 94 -9.70 0.61 13.51
C GLN A 94 -9.94 0.99 12.03
N GLU A 95 -9.35 2.09 11.56
CA GLU A 95 -9.53 2.64 10.19
C GLU A 95 -8.40 2.24 9.22
N VAL A 96 -7.62 1.25 9.60
CA VAL A 96 -6.51 0.73 8.80
C VAL A 96 -7.02 -0.29 7.81
N GLU A 97 -6.58 -0.19 6.56
CA GLU A 97 -6.85 -1.19 5.52
C GLU A 97 -5.75 -2.24 5.47
N TRP A 98 -4.48 -1.82 5.55
CA TRP A 98 -3.34 -2.72 5.49
C TRP A 98 -2.30 -2.43 6.57
N PHE A 99 -1.60 -3.49 6.96
CA PHE A 99 -0.45 -3.46 7.85
C PHE A 99 0.80 -3.83 7.06
N ILE A 100 1.87 -3.08 7.29
CA ILE A 100 3.23 -3.48 6.88
C ILE A 100 3.97 -3.80 8.17
N ILE A 101 4.39 -5.05 8.33
CA ILE A 101 4.96 -5.54 9.57
C ILE A 101 6.40 -5.97 9.31
N SER A 102 7.34 -5.36 10.02
CA SER A 102 8.72 -5.82 10.14
C SER A 102 8.98 -6.24 11.58
N ARG A 103 10.11 -6.92 11.81
CA ARG A 103 10.55 -7.30 13.16
C ARG A 103 10.73 -6.11 14.13
N LYS A 104 10.94 -4.89 13.62
CA LYS A 104 11.21 -3.71 14.46
C LYS A 104 10.04 -2.73 14.52
N GLN A 105 9.23 -2.68 13.46
CA GLN A 105 8.27 -1.61 13.26
C GLN A 105 7.06 -2.10 12.48
N VAL A 106 5.90 -1.56 12.85
CA VAL A 106 4.63 -1.72 12.15
C VAL A 106 4.25 -0.38 11.54
N TRP A 107 3.85 -0.39 10.28
CA TRP A 107 3.25 0.75 9.60
C TRP A 107 1.79 0.46 9.27
N LEU A 108 0.99 1.52 9.31
CA LEU A 108 -0.45 1.50 9.12
C LEU A 108 -0.79 2.23 7.82
N ILE A 109 -1.50 1.56 6.92
CA ILE A 109 -2.03 2.17 5.70
C ILE A 109 -3.52 2.43 5.90
N PRO A 110 -3.93 3.70 6.05
CA PRO A 110 -5.34 4.06 6.22
C PRO A 110 -6.13 3.89 4.91
N GLY A 111 -7.45 3.74 5.02
CA GLY A 111 -8.32 3.68 3.82
C GLY A 111 -8.49 5.00 3.07
N ARG A 112 -8.11 6.12 3.70
CA ARG A 112 -8.28 7.48 3.18
C ARG A 112 -7.04 8.35 3.39
N GLU A 113 -6.94 9.43 2.62
CA GLU A 113 -5.89 10.44 2.76
C GLU A 113 -5.93 11.07 4.16
N GLN A 114 -4.77 11.15 4.81
CA GLN A 114 -4.59 11.84 6.08
C GLN A 114 -3.11 12.24 6.26
N ALA A 115 -2.81 12.95 7.36
CA ALA A 115 -1.44 13.33 7.67
C ALA A 115 -0.52 12.10 7.69
N GLY A 116 0.57 12.14 6.93
CA GLY A 116 1.52 11.03 6.79
C GLY A 116 1.14 9.96 5.74
N CYS A 117 -0.03 10.03 5.10
CA CYS A 117 -0.41 9.15 3.99
C CYS A 117 -1.22 9.89 2.92
N ALA A 118 -0.61 10.11 1.75
CA ALA A 118 -1.28 10.71 0.60
C ALA A 118 -1.94 9.63 -0.27
N VAL A 119 -3.09 9.94 -0.88
CA VAL A 119 -3.82 9.00 -1.74
C VAL A 119 -3.97 9.57 -3.14
N PHE A 120 -3.69 8.76 -4.16
CA PHE A 120 -3.84 9.14 -5.56
C PHE A 120 -4.72 8.12 -6.27
N GLN A 121 -5.62 8.62 -7.09
CA GLN A 121 -6.54 7.79 -7.86
C GLN A 121 -6.20 7.90 -9.34
N ASN A 122 -6.03 6.77 -10.01
CA ASN A 122 -5.89 6.65 -11.46
C ASN A 122 -4.94 7.69 -12.09
N PRO A 123 -3.63 7.69 -11.75
CA PRO A 123 -2.67 8.60 -12.38
C PRO A 123 -2.61 8.30 -13.88
N PHE A 124 -3.33 9.08 -14.67
CA PHE A 124 -3.57 8.80 -16.09
C PHE A 124 -2.29 8.64 -16.91
N TRP A 125 -1.20 9.30 -16.50
CA TRP A 125 0.09 9.23 -17.18
C TRP A 125 0.84 7.91 -16.94
N TRP A 126 0.39 7.05 -16.02
CA TRP A 126 0.92 5.69 -15.84
C TRP A 126 0.29 4.67 -16.79
N GLY A 127 -0.58 5.11 -17.71
CA GLY A 127 -1.20 4.25 -18.71
C GLY A 127 -0.29 3.92 -19.89
N TYR A 128 -0.75 2.97 -20.71
CA TYR A 128 -0.13 2.63 -21.98
C TYR A 128 -0.11 3.85 -22.91
N ILE A 129 1.01 4.08 -23.59
CA ILE A 129 1.15 5.18 -24.56
C ILE A 129 1.22 4.54 -25.94
N LEU A 130 0.13 4.63 -26.71
CA LEU A 130 -0.07 3.86 -27.95
C LEU A 130 1.14 3.87 -28.90
N ASP A 131 1.85 5.00 -29.00
CA ASP A 131 2.96 5.18 -29.94
C ASP A 131 4.35 5.24 -29.26
N ASP A 132 4.52 4.66 -28.06
CA ASP A 132 5.80 4.58 -27.36
C ASP A 132 6.18 3.14 -27.00
N GLU A 133 6.63 2.38 -27.99
CA GLU A 133 6.99 0.96 -27.83
C GLU A 133 8.10 0.74 -26.80
N ALA A 134 9.06 1.65 -26.72
CA ALA A 134 10.16 1.58 -25.76
C ALA A 134 9.63 1.69 -24.32
N PHE A 135 8.83 2.72 -24.03
CA PHE A 135 8.19 2.86 -22.72
C PHE A 135 7.28 1.69 -22.41
N ASN A 136 6.43 1.26 -23.34
CA ASN A 136 5.48 0.16 -23.10
C ASN A 136 6.18 -1.18 -22.87
N THR A 137 7.32 -1.41 -23.50
CA THR A 137 8.13 -2.62 -23.28
C THR A 137 8.78 -2.57 -21.91
N TRP A 138 9.38 -1.43 -21.55
CA TRP A 138 9.94 -1.21 -20.23
C TRP A 138 8.87 -1.32 -19.13
N TYR A 139 7.70 -0.69 -19.30
CA TYR A 139 6.58 -0.71 -18.36
C TYR A 139 6.08 -2.13 -18.11
N ARG A 140 5.92 -2.94 -19.17
CA ARG A 140 5.56 -4.35 -19.03
C ARG A 140 6.64 -5.15 -18.30
N ALA A 141 7.91 -4.89 -18.57
CA ALA A 141 9.02 -5.54 -17.87
C ALA A 141 9.03 -5.17 -16.38
N PHE A 142 8.83 -3.89 -16.06
CA PHE A 142 8.72 -3.39 -14.68
C PHE A 142 7.63 -4.15 -13.93
N TRP A 143 6.39 -4.19 -14.44
CA TRP A 143 5.31 -4.89 -13.73
C TRP A 143 5.52 -6.39 -13.69
N ARG A 144 6.02 -7.02 -14.76
CA ARG A 144 6.28 -8.46 -14.77
C ARG A 144 7.29 -8.86 -13.69
N GLN A 145 8.34 -8.05 -13.50
CA GLN A 145 9.34 -8.30 -12.46
C GLN A 145 8.74 -8.24 -11.05
N HIS A 146 7.79 -7.33 -10.81
CA HIS A 146 7.26 -7.09 -9.47
C HIS A 146 5.97 -7.87 -9.18
N TRP A 147 5.21 -8.28 -10.20
CA TRP A 147 3.86 -8.82 -10.03
C TRP A 147 3.83 -10.04 -9.11
N THR A 148 4.67 -11.03 -9.40
CA THR A 148 4.68 -12.31 -8.66
C THR A 148 5.22 -12.18 -7.23
N GLU A 149 6.02 -11.15 -6.95
CA GLU A 149 6.71 -10.99 -5.67
C GLU A 149 6.10 -9.93 -4.76
N ARG A 150 5.35 -8.98 -5.33
CA ARG A 150 4.88 -7.79 -4.62
C ARG A 150 3.38 -7.70 -4.50
N PHE A 151 2.62 -8.32 -5.42
CA PHE A 151 1.17 -8.25 -5.42
C PHE A 151 0.53 -9.50 -4.82
N PHE A 152 -0.55 -9.27 -4.10
CA PHE A 152 -1.37 -10.31 -3.50
C PHE A 152 -2.85 -10.05 -3.80
N GLU A 153 -3.61 -11.13 -3.93
CA GLU A 153 -5.06 -11.08 -4.06
C GLU A 153 -5.71 -10.77 -2.71
N GLU A 154 -6.64 -9.82 -2.67
CA GLU A 154 -7.34 -9.44 -1.45
C GLU A 154 -8.48 -10.39 -1.14
N LYS A 155 -8.30 -11.22 -0.10
CA LYS A 155 -9.19 -12.36 0.24
C LYS A 155 -10.56 -11.95 0.82
N GLY A 156 -10.80 -10.65 1.03
CA GLY A 156 -12.03 -10.12 1.64
C GLY A 156 -13.17 -9.87 0.67
N ASN A 157 -12.90 -9.83 -0.64
CA ASN A 157 -13.89 -9.51 -1.65
C ASN A 157 -14.31 -10.77 -2.43
N LEU A 158 -15.35 -11.46 -1.95
CA LEU A 158 -15.82 -12.70 -2.59
C LEU A 158 -16.41 -12.49 -3.99
N THR A 159 -16.64 -11.24 -4.39
CA THR A 159 -17.28 -10.89 -5.67
C THR A 159 -16.27 -10.38 -6.69
N TRP A 160 -15.18 -9.76 -6.24
CA TRP A 160 -14.25 -9.02 -7.11
C TRP A 160 -12.80 -9.41 -6.87
N LEU A 161 -12.03 -9.54 -7.97
CA LEU A 161 -10.60 -9.86 -7.90
C LEU A 161 -9.78 -8.58 -7.76
N ASP A 162 -9.58 -8.15 -6.52
CA ASP A 162 -8.75 -7.00 -6.19
C ASP A 162 -7.31 -7.44 -5.82
N TYR A 163 -6.33 -6.63 -6.19
CA TYR A 163 -4.92 -6.88 -5.87
C TYR A 163 -4.31 -5.70 -5.12
N ALA A 164 -3.54 -6.00 -4.08
CA ALA A 164 -2.74 -5.01 -3.37
C ALA A 164 -1.26 -5.37 -3.50
N GLY A 165 -0.43 -4.38 -3.83
CA GLY A 165 1.01 -4.54 -3.94
C GLY A 165 1.79 -3.54 -3.10
N LEU A 166 2.90 -3.98 -2.50
CA LEU A 166 3.76 -3.15 -1.66
C LEU A 166 5.12 -2.89 -2.30
N PHE A 167 5.51 -1.62 -2.31
CA PHE A 167 6.74 -1.11 -2.91
C PHE A 167 7.41 -0.09 -2.00
N THR A 168 8.69 0.16 -2.25
CA THR A 168 9.41 1.29 -1.68
C THR A 168 9.12 2.58 -2.45
N GLY A 169 9.38 3.73 -1.81
CA GLY A 169 9.34 5.04 -2.47
C GLY A 169 10.20 5.13 -3.73
N PRO A 170 11.50 4.75 -3.69
CA PRO A 170 12.39 4.83 -4.84
C PRO A 170 11.93 4.01 -6.06
N GLU A 171 11.44 2.78 -5.86
CA GLU A 171 10.94 1.93 -6.96
C GLU A 171 9.81 2.61 -7.73
N ILE A 172 8.84 3.17 -7.00
CA ILE A 172 7.68 3.83 -7.62
C ILE A 172 8.03 5.24 -8.13
N LEU A 173 8.99 5.92 -7.52
CA LEU A 173 9.51 7.17 -8.05
C LEU A 173 10.10 6.97 -9.45
N LEU A 174 10.89 5.92 -9.66
CA LEU A 174 11.45 5.58 -10.97
C LEU A 174 10.35 5.33 -12.01
N LEU A 175 9.33 4.55 -11.66
CA LEU A 175 8.15 4.33 -12.51
C LEU A 175 7.48 5.65 -12.87
N ASN A 176 7.22 6.49 -11.88
CA ASN A 176 6.55 7.76 -12.08
C ASN A 176 7.36 8.72 -12.95
N GLU A 177 8.68 8.78 -12.79
CA GLU A 177 9.56 9.63 -13.60
C GLU A 177 9.56 9.19 -15.07
N GLN A 178 9.68 7.88 -15.34
CA GLN A 178 9.62 7.36 -16.70
C GLN A 178 8.25 7.59 -17.35
N ALA A 179 7.17 7.33 -16.61
CA ALA A 179 5.80 7.56 -17.08
C ALA A 179 5.54 9.05 -17.39
N GLN A 180 5.99 9.96 -16.51
CA GLN A 180 5.87 11.40 -16.76
C GLN A 180 6.67 11.85 -17.97
N ARG A 181 7.89 11.31 -18.16
CA ARG A 181 8.72 11.61 -19.32
C ARG A 181 8.03 11.18 -20.61
N ALA A 182 7.65 9.91 -20.71
CA ALA A 182 6.99 9.36 -21.91
C ALA A 182 5.67 10.11 -22.21
N TYR A 183 4.89 10.45 -21.18
CA TYR A 183 3.66 11.20 -21.36
C TYR A 183 3.88 12.64 -21.87
N ARG A 184 4.93 13.33 -21.40
CA ARG A 184 5.30 14.67 -21.90
C ARG A 184 5.76 14.59 -23.36
N GLU A 185 6.59 13.62 -23.71
CA GLU A 185 7.07 13.39 -25.06
C GLU A 185 5.91 13.05 -26.02
N TRP A 186 4.97 12.19 -25.59
CA TRP A 186 3.74 11.90 -26.33
C TRP A 186 2.88 13.15 -26.56
N LYS A 187 2.65 13.97 -25.52
CA LYS A 187 1.91 15.23 -25.66
C LYS A 187 2.56 16.17 -26.68
N GLN A 188 3.88 16.29 -26.65
CA GLN A 188 4.64 17.10 -27.62
C GLN A 188 4.45 16.58 -29.06
N ARG A 189 4.58 15.26 -29.28
CA ARG A 189 4.37 14.63 -30.59
C ARG A 189 2.97 14.87 -31.15
N CYS A 190 1.94 14.75 -30.31
CA CYS A 190 0.56 15.02 -30.70
C CYS A 190 0.21 16.53 -30.78
N ARG A 191 1.20 17.43 -30.67
CA ARG A 191 1.02 18.90 -30.60
C ARG A 191 0.02 19.33 -29.50
N GLY A 192 -0.14 18.52 -28.47
CA GLY A 192 -1.00 18.77 -27.32
C GLY A 192 -0.24 19.49 -26.22
N LYS A 193 -0.95 20.30 -25.43
CA LYS A 193 -0.41 20.88 -24.20
C LYS A 193 -0.75 20.01 -23.00
N LEU A 194 0.19 19.92 -22.06
CA LEU A 194 -0.06 19.29 -20.77
C LEU A 194 -1.00 20.19 -19.95
N SER A 195 -2.16 19.68 -19.54
CA SER A 195 -3.11 20.47 -18.75
C SER A 195 -2.50 20.89 -17.41
N ARG A 196 -2.92 22.05 -16.88
CA ARG A 196 -2.47 22.52 -15.56
C ARG A 196 -2.78 21.50 -14.46
N TYR A 197 -3.95 20.86 -14.54
CA TYR A 197 -4.34 19.78 -13.65
C TYR A 197 -3.33 18.62 -13.67
N HIS A 198 -2.97 18.10 -14.85
CA HIS A 198 -1.98 17.02 -14.94
C HIS A 198 -0.61 17.44 -14.41
N GLN A 199 -0.17 18.67 -14.68
CA GLN A 199 1.09 19.19 -14.11
C GLN A 199 1.06 19.20 -12.59
N THR A 200 -0.03 19.69 -12.00
CA THR A 200 -0.22 19.73 -10.55
C THR A 200 -0.21 18.32 -9.96
N GLU A 201 -0.97 17.39 -10.51
CA GLU A 201 -1.04 16.02 -9.98
C GLU A 201 0.26 15.24 -10.15
N MET A 202 0.95 15.40 -11.29
CA MET A 202 2.30 14.85 -11.48
C MET A 202 3.28 15.36 -10.44
N ASN A 203 3.28 16.66 -10.17
CA ASN A 203 4.15 17.27 -9.18
C ASN A 203 3.78 16.85 -7.75
N ARG A 204 2.47 16.75 -7.45
CA ARG A 204 1.95 16.27 -6.16
C ARG A 204 2.42 14.85 -5.88
N LEU A 205 2.28 13.94 -6.86
CA LEU A 205 2.73 12.55 -6.74
C LEU A 205 4.25 12.47 -6.60
N SER A 206 5.03 13.16 -7.44
CA SER A 206 6.49 13.14 -7.35
C SER A 206 6.99 13.59 -5.97
N ARG A 207 6.43 14.66 -5.41
CA ARG A 207 6.80 15.15 -4.07
C ARG A 207 6.45 14.16 -2.96
N ALA A 208 5.30 13.50 -3.08
CA ALA A 208 4.90 12.46 -2.12
C ALA A 208 5.88 11.27 -2.18
N LEU A 209 6.22 10.81 -3.38
CA LEU A 209 7.13 9.68 -3.59
C LEU A 209 8.57 9.95 -3.12
N GLN A 210 9.07 11.18 -3.29
CA GLN A 210 10.39 11.59 -2.78
C GLN A 210 10.51 11.42 -1.26
N ASN A 211 9.40 11.57 -0.53
CA ASN A 211 9.34 11.46 0.93
C ASN A 211 8.70 10.15 1.39
N ALA A 212 8.48 9.19 0.50
CA ALA A 212 7.82 7.94 0.83
C ALA A 212 8.74 6.99 1.60
N ALA A 213 8.19 6.34 2.62
CA ALA A 213 8.72 5.11 3.20
C ALA A 213 8.20 3.91 2.42
N TRP A 214 6.89 3.85 2.23
CA TRP A 214 6.19 2.75 1.58
C TRP A 214 5.17 3.29 0.58
N VAL A 215 4.93 2.52 -0.47
CA VAL A 215 3.89 2.78 -1.46
C VAL A 215 3.06 1.53 -1.63
N VAL A 216 1.76 1.63 -1.42
CA VAL A 216 0.80 0.57 -1.73
C VAL A 216 0.08 0.92 -3.01
N ILE A 217 0.04 -0.02 -3.95
CA ILE A 217 -0.76 0.06 -5.17
C ILE A 217 -1.90 -0.93 -5.03
N TYR A 218 -3.12 -0.41 -5.08
CA TYR A 218 -4.35 -1.20 -5.00
C TYR A 218 -5.08 -1.13 -6.33
N ASP A 219 -5.12 -2.27 -7.03
CA ASP A 219 -5.78 -2.45 -8.32
C ASP A 219 -7.07 -3.25 -8.14
N TYR A 220 -8.20 -2.56 -8.26
CA TYR A 220 -9.52 -3.09 -7.91
C TYR A 220 -10.49 -2.96 -9.08
N GLU A 221 -11.51 -3.81 -9.11
CA GLU A 221 -12.59 -3.69 -10.11
C GLU A 221 -13.46 -2.48 -9.78
N TRP A 222 -13.81 -1.63 -10.75
CA TRP A 222 -14.51 -0.37 -10.48
C TRP A 222 -15.76 -0.55 -9.60
N GLU A 223 -16.46 -1.67 -9.76
CA GLU A 223 -17.66 -2.05 -9.00
C GLU A 223 -17.36 -2.38 -7.53
N SER A 224 -16.14 -2.80 -7.17
CA SER A 224 -15.71 -2.98 -5.78
C SER A 224 -15.40 -1.66 -5.06
N GLY A 225 -15.11 -0.58 -5.81
CA GLY A 225 -14.89 0.74 -5.21
C GLY A 225 -16.16 1.52 -4.89
N LEU A 226 -17.34 0.98 -5.22
CA LEU A 226 -18.65 1.60 -4.96
C LEU A 226 -19.30 1.08 -3.67
N SER A 227 -18.80 -0.02 -3.12
CA SER A 227 -19.22 -0.62 -1.84
C SER A 227 -18.42 -0.09 -0.67
#